data_AF-A0A840YS10-F1
#
_entry.id   AF-A0A840YS10-F1
#
_cell.length_a   1.000
_cell.length_b   1.000
_cell.length_c   1.000
_cell.angle_alpha   90.00
_cell.angle_beta   90.00
_cell.angle_gamma   90.00
#
_symmetry.space_group_name_H-M   'P 1'
#
loop_
_entity.id
_entity.type
_entity.pdbx_description
1 polymer ?
#
loop_
_entity_poly.entity_id
_entity_poly.type
_entity_poly.pdbx_seq_one_letter_code
_entity_poly.pdbx_strand_id
1 'polypeptide(L)'
;MPSPHLQPISPQPISKRAEDLQPSIAGLRLRYLLGAALLLIIEAAIALFLDDPIIRPYGGDSLAVVLVYLVIRGATRLGSIASVLCALATAFAIEVSQWYHFVEVIGLGRNPVVRAVLGTGFDPRDFLAYSAGAGAVLILEHLFRARRATN
;
A
#
# COMPACT_ATOMS: atom_id res chain seq x y z
N MET A 1 57.80 -22.07 0.53
CA MET A 1 56.36 -21.84 0.71
C MET A 1 56.18 -20.78 1.78
N PRO A 2 55.56 -19.62 1.51
CA PRO A 2 55.38 -18.59 2.52
C PRO A 2 54.29 -19.01 3.51
N SER A 3 54.59 -18.89 4.80
CA SER A 3 53.66 -19.20 5.90
C SER A 3 52.45 -18.26 5.87
N PRO A 4 51.22 -18.76 6.11
CA PRO A 4 50.06 -17.90 6.13
C PRO A 4 50.11 -17.04 7.39
N HIS A 5 50.37 -15.74 7.19
CA HIS A 5 50.27 -14.74 8.24
C HIS A 5 48.79 -14.59 8.64
N LEU A 6 48.38 -15.30 9.69
CA LEU A 6 47.08 -15.11 10.31
C LEU A 6 47.07 -13.74 11.00
N GLN A 7 46.38 -12.77 10.39
CA GLN A 7 46.15 -11.49 11.04
C GLN A 7 45.22 -11.68 12.25
N PRO A 8 45.51 -11.06 13.40
CA PRO A 8 44.65 -11.14 14.58
C PRO A 8 43.29 -10.52 14.27
N ILE A 9 42.23 -11.30 14.47
CA ILE A 9 40.84 -10.85 14.36
C ILE A 9 40.59 -9.88 15.51
N SER A 10 40.75 -8.58 15.26
CA SER A 10 40.41 -7.54 16.24
C SER A 10 38.91 -7.58 16.50
N PRO A 11 38.46 -7.74 17.76
CA PRO A 11 37.04 -7.69 18.09
C PRO A 11 36.48 -6.33 17.68
N GLN A 12 35.52 -6.33 16.76
CA GLN A 12 34.80 -5.10 16.43
C GLN A 12 34.13 -4.54 17.70
N PRO A 13 34.21 -3.23 17.96
CA PRO A 13 33.64 -2.65 19.16
C PRO A 13 32.14 -2.93 19.22
N ILE A 14 31.65 -3.33 20.39
CA ILE A 14 30.24 -3.70 20.62
C ILE A 14 29.29 -2.57 20.20
N SER A 15 29.73 -1.32 20.29
CA SER A 15 28.97 -0.14 19.81
C SER A 15 28.66 -0.20 18.32
N LYS A 16 29.60 -0.63 17.47
CA LYS A 16 29.40 -0.79 16.03
C LYS A 16 28.38 -1.88 15.71
N ARG A 17 28.45 -2.99 16.45
CA ARG A 17 27.48 -4.09 16.32
C ARG A 17 26.07 -3.64 16.70
N ALA A 18 25.93 -2.80 17.72
CA ALA A 18 24.64 -2.24 18.12
C ALA A 18 24.07 -1.28 17.07
N GLU A 19 24.91 -0.47 16.40
CA GLU A 19 24.50 0.37 15.27
C GLU A 19 24.03 -0.46 14.06
N ASP A 20 24.69 -1.58 13.75
CA ASP A 20 24.31 -2.51 12.68
C ASP A 20 23.01 -3.28 12.98
N LEU A 21 22.67 -3.45 14.27
CA LEU A 21 21.46 -4.12 14.75
C LEU A 21 20.30 -3.18 15.00
N GLN A 22 20.48 -1.86 14.86
CA GLN A 22 19.38 -0.92 14.85
C GLN A 22 18.62 -1.13 13.53
N PRO A 23 17.42 -1.75 13.51
CA PRO A 23 16.67 -1.90 12.28
C PRO A 23 16.45 -0.48 11.75
N SER A 24 17.05 -0.17 10.61
CA SER A 24 16.78 1.09 9.93
C SER A 24 15.29 1.13 9.68
N ILE A 25 14.54 1.89 10.49
CA ILE A 25 13.14 2.22 10.22
C ILE A 25 13.21 2.98 8.91
N ALA A 26 13.10 2.25 7.81
CA ALA A 26 13.66 2.66 6.54
C ALA A 26 12.83 3.82 5.97
N GLY A 27 13.21 5.06 6.30
CA GLY A 27 12.72 6.28 5.65
C GLY A 27 11.19 6.42 5.56
N LEU A 28 10.46 6.18 6.66
CA LEU A 28 9.01 6.44 6.72
C LEU A 28 8.71 7.89 6.36
N ARG A 29 7.85 8.10 5.37
CA ARG A 29 7.41 9.43 4.94
C ARG A 29 6.05 9.75 5.56
N LEU A 30 6.08 10.26 6.78
CA LEU A 30 4.90 10.50 7.62
C LEU A 30 3.78 11.26 6.89
N ARG A 31 4.09 12.23 6.03
CA ARG A 31 3.08 12.96 5.25
C ARG A 31 2.14 12.05 4.43
N TYR A 32 2.67 10.98 3.84
CA TYR A 32 1.87 10.05 3.05
C TYR A 32 1.05 9.13 3.96
N LEU A 33 1.62 8.71 5.10
CA LEU A 33 0.94 7.88 6.08
C LEU A 33 -0.20 8.64 6.80
N LEU A 34 -0.01 9.92 7.08
CA LEU A 34 -1.08 10.78 7.61
C LEU A 34 -2.20 10.95 6.56
N GLY A 35 -1.84 11.12 5.29
CA GLY A 35 -2.82 11.11 4.20
C GLY A 35 -3.57 9.79 4.11
N ALA A 36 -2.87 8.66 4.24
CA ALA A 36 -3.46 7.32 4.25
C ALA A 36 -4.42 7.15 5.43
N ALA A 37 -4.02 7.57 6.64
CA ALA A 37 -4.86 7.49 7.83
C ALA A 37 -6.14 8.34 7.67
N LEU A 38 -6.02 9.56 7.14
CA LEU A 38 -7.17 10.41 6.85
C LEU A 38 -8.10 9.76 5.82
N LEU A 39 -7.54 9.21 4.75
CA LEU A 39 -8.31 8.56 3.70
C LEU A 39 -9.06 7.33 4.22
N LEU A 40 -8.40 6.52 5.06
CA LEU A 40 -9.01 5.36 5.71
C LEU A 40 -10.20 5.77 6.60
N ILE A 41 -10.10 6.90 7.31
CA ILE A 41 -11.22 7.45 8.10
C ILE A 41 -12.36 7.84 7.17
N ILE A 42 -12.08 8.46 6.03
CA ILE A 42 -13.09 8.83 5.03
C ILE A 42 -13.76 7.58 4.47
N GLU A 43 -13.01 6.55 4.10
CA GLU A 43 -13.58 5.27 3.62
C GLU A 43 -14.44 4.60 4.69
N ALA A 44 -13.98 4.56 5.94
CA ALA A 44 -14.78 4.05 7.05
C ALA A 44 -16.07 4.86 7.25
N ALA A 45 -16.00 6.19 7.14
CA ALA A 45 -17.18 7.05 7.23
C ALA A 45 -18.16 6.80 6.06
N ILE A 46 -17.68 6.67 4.83
CA ILE A 46 -18.51 6.29 3.67
C ILE A 46 -19.17 4.94 3.93
N ALA A 47 -18.41 3.95 4.39
CA ALA A 47 -18.91 2.60 4.63
C ALA A 47 -19.96 2.51 5.76
N LEU A 48 -19.89 3.40 6.75
CA LEU A 48 -20.75 3.42 7.94
C LEU A 48 -21.94 4.37 7.84
N PHE A 49 -21.82 5.48 7.13
CA PHE A 49 -22.84 6.55 7.11
C PHE A 49 -23.49 6.74 5.75
N LEU A 50 -22.91 6.21 4.67
CA LEU A 50 -23.44 6.39 3.32
C LEU A 50 -24.08 5.09 2.81
N ASP A 51 -25.40 5.02 2.91
CA ASP A 51 -26.22 3.95 2.34
C ASP A 51 -26.51 4.24 0.85
N ASP A 52 -25.46 4.26 0.03
CA ASP A 52 -25.57 4.41 -1.42
C ASP A 52 -25.00 3.18 -2.15
N PRO A 53 -25.73 2.57 -3.11
CA PRO A 53 -25.31 1.35 -3.79
C PRO A 53 -24.21 1.54 -4.85
N ILE A 54 -23.82 2.78 -5.16
CA ILE A 54 -22.84 3.10 -6.21
C ILE A 54 -21.57 3.71 -5.60
N ILE A 55 -21.72 4.73 -4.76
CA ILE A 55 -20.60 5.44 -4.14
C ILE A 55 -19.86 4.52 -3.18
N ARG A 56 -20.60 3.71 -2.40
CA ARG A 56 -20.02 2.83 -1.39
C ARG A 56 -19.10 1.74 -1.99
N PRO A 57 -19.50 1.01 -3.06
CA PRO A 57 -18.59 0.09 -3.75
C PRO A 57 -17.57 0.84 -4.63
N TYR A 58 -17.98 1.38 -5.78
CA TYR A 58 -17.02 1.87 -6.79
C TYR A 58 -16.21 3.10 -6.36
N GLY A 59 -16.81 3.97 -5.56
CA GLY A 59 -16.11 5.10 -4.97
C GLY A 59 -15.08 4.65 -3.94
N GLY A 60 -15.46 3.69 -3.09
CA GLY A 60 -14.58 3.01 -2.15
C GLY A 60 -13.40 2.34 -2.84
N ASP A 61 -13.64 1.57 -3.91
CA ASP A 61 -12.59 0.86 -4.65
C ASP A 61 -11.53 1.80 -5.25
N SER A 62 -11.99 2.93 -5.78
CA SER A 62 -11.10 3.98 -6.28
C SER A 62 -10.25 4.58 -5.16
N LEU A 63 -10.87 4.87 -4.01
CA LEU A 63 -10.20 5.40 -2.81
C LEU A 63 -9.21 4.38 -2.23
N ALA A 64 -9.53 3.08 -2.26
CA ALA A 64 -8.71 2.01 -1.74
C ALA A 64 -7.39 1.91 -2.51
N VAL A 65 -7.41 2.07 -3.84
CA VAL A 65 -6.17 2.16 -4.65
C VAL A 65 -5.31 3.35 -4.24
N VAL A 66 -5.92 4.50 -3.97
CA VAL A 66 -5.21 5.70 -3.49
C VAL A 66 -4.63 5.44 -2.09
N LEU A 67 -5.37 4.79 -1.20
CA LEU A 67 -4.93 4.42 0.14
C LEU A 67 -3.69 3.52 0.08
N VAL A 68 -3.77 2.43 -0.69
CA VAL A 68 -2.64 1.50 -0.87
C VAL A 68 -1.43 2.21 -1.46
N TYR A 69 -1.64 3.08 -2.45
CA TYR A 69 -0.57 3.92 -3.00
C TYR A 69 0.10 4.78 -1.91
N LEU A 70 -0.67 5.46 -1.07
CA LEU A 70 -0.16 6.32 0.00
C LEU A 70 0.64 5.51 1.04
N VAL A 71 0.14 4.33 1.42
CA VAL A 71 0.84 3.41 2.32
C VAL A 71 2.16 2.97 1.71
N ILE A 72 2.18 2.53 0.45
CA ILE A 72 3.41 2.11 -0.25
C ILE A 72 4.40 3.28 -0.33
N ARG A 73 3.95 4.49 -0.69
CA ARG A 73 4.82 5.67 -0.77
C ARG A 73 5.33 6.16 0.58
N GLY A 74 4.56 5.91 1.62
CA GLY A 74 4.86 6.24 3.01
C GLY A 74 5.84 5.27 3.65
N ALA A 75 5.69 3.98 3.38
CA ALA A 75 6.48 2.90 3.98
C ALA A 75 7.70 2.49 3.15
N THR A 76 7.75 2.84 1.86
CA THR A 76 8.83 2.42 0.96
C THR A 76 9.50 3.60 0.25
N ARG A 77 10.68 3.32 -0.32
CA ARG A 77 11.42 4.28 -1.16
C ARG A 77 11.02 4.22 -2.64
N LEU A 78 10.02 3.43 -3.00
CA LEU A 78 9.59 3.25 -4.39
C LEU A 78 9.18 4.57 -5.04
N GLY A 79 9.43 4.69 -6.35
CA GLY A 79 8.98 5.81 -7.17
C GLY A 79 7.47 5.85 -7.32
N SER A 80 6.93 6.99 -7.77
CA SER A 80 5.48 7.20 -7.89
C SER A 80 4.83 6.16 -8.82
N ILE A 81 5.40 5.92 -10.00
CA ILE A 81 4.86 4.95 -10.98
C ILE A 81 4.89 3.53 -10.42
N ALA A 82 6.03 3.10 -9.87
CA ALA A 82 6.13 1.77 -9.26
C ALA A 82 5.11 1.57 -8.13
N SER A 83 4.87 2.61 -7.32
CA SER A 83 3.89 2.54 -6.23
C SER A 83 2.45 2.43 -6.75
N VAL A 84 2.11 3.14 -7.83
CA VAL A 84 0.78 3.03 -8.49
C VAL A 84 0.59 1.63 -9.07
N LEU A 85 1.60 1.09 -9.76
CA LEU A 85 1.54 -0.26 -10.31
C LEU A 85 1.39 -1.32 -9.23
N CYS A 86 2.13 -1.20 -8.11
CA CYS A 86 1.96 -2.09 -6.97
C CYS A 86 0.56 -1.98 -6.35
N ALA A 87 0.00 -0.76 -6.25
CA ALA A 87 -1.36 -0.58 -5.73
C ALA A 87 -2.41 -1.22 -6.63
N LEU A 88 -2.34 -1.00 -7.95
CA LEU A 88 -3.21 -1.66 -8.93
C LEU A 88 -3.08 -3.18 -8.90
N ALA A 89 -1.86 -3.69 -8.88
CA ALA A 89 -1.61 -5.13 -8.81
C ALA A 89 -2.20 -5.73 -7.52
N THR A 90 -2.11 -5.00 -6.40
CA THR A 90 -2.71 -5.41 -5.13
C THR A 90 -4.24 -5.48 -5.23
N ALA A 91 -4.87 -4.43 -5.79
CA ALA A 91 -6.33 -4.41 -5.97
C ALA A 91 -6.81 -5.55 -6.89
N PHE A 92 -6.15 -5.74 -8.03
CA PHE A 92 -6.50 -6.82 -8.96
C PHE A 92 -6.27 -8.21 -8.35
N ALA A 93 -5.24 -8.38 -7.53
CA ALA A 93 -5.00 -9.64 -6.83
C ALA A 93 -6.10 -9.94 -5.80
N ILE A 94 -6.58 -8.93 -5.07
CA ILE A 94 -7.70 -9.08 -4.13
C ILE A 94 -8.96 -9.48 -4.91
N GLU A 95 -9.26 -8.77 -6.00
CA GLU A 95 -10.40 -9.03 -6.89
C GLU A 95 -10.41 -10.46 -7.43
N VAL A 96 -9.28 -10.90 -7.99
CA VAL A 96 -9.11 -12.27 -8.50
C VAL A 96 -9.21 -13.30 -7.37
N SER A 97 -8.75 -12.98 -6.16
CA SER A 97 -8.88 -13.88 -5.01
C SER A 97 -10.35 -14.10 -4.62
N GLN A 98 -11.20 -13.08 -4.76
CA GLN A 98 -12.64 -13.23 -4.54
C GLN A 98 -13.29 -14.08 -5.64
N TRP A 99 -12.83 -13.99 -6.88
CA TRP A 99 -13.35 -14.81 -7.98
C TRP A 99 -13.22 -16.32 -7.72
N TYR A 100 -12.14 -16.74 -7.07
CA TYR A 100 -11.93 -18.13 -6.65
C TYR A 100 -12.67 -18.51 -5.35
N HIS A 101 -13.52 -17.62 -4.81
CA HIS A 101 -14.13 -17.75 -3.48
C HIS A 101 -13.10 -18.07 -2.40
N PHE A 102 -11.86 -17.57 -2.53
CA PHE A 102 -10.74 -17.98 -1.67
C PHE A 102 -11.04 -17.79 -0.19
N VAL A 103 -11.71 -16.68 0.15
CA VAL A 103 -12.13 -16.34 1.52
C VAL A 103 -13.14 -17.34 2.09
N GLU A 104 -14.01 -17.92 1.24
CA GLU A 104 -14.94 -18.98 1.63
C GLU A 104 -14.22 -20.32 1.76
N VAL A 105 -13.29 -20.62 0.86
CA VAL A 105 -12.49 -21.86 0.86
C VAL A 105 -11.63 -21.98 2.12
N ILE A 106 -11.06 -20.88 2.62
CA ILE A 106 -10.27 -20.87 3.87
C ILE A 106 -11.12 -20.76 5.14
N GLY A 107 -12.46 -20.78 5.02
CA GLY A 107 -13.39 -20.74 6.15
C GLY A 107 -13.55 -19.38 6.84
N LEU A 108 -12.92 -18.32 6.31
CA LEU A 108 -12.96 -16.97 6.88
C LEU A 108 -14.15 -16.12 6.39
N GLY A 109 -14.92 -16.60 5.42
CA GLY A 109 -16.09 -15.91 4.87
C GLY A 109 -17.20 -15.60 5.89
N ARG A 110 -17.19 -16.20 7.08
CA ARG A 110 -18.18 -15.86 8.13
C ARG A 110 -17.78 -14.64 8.95
N ASN A 111 -16.53 -14.16 8.87
CA ASN A 111 -16.09 -13.00 9.63
C ASN A 111 -16.53 -11.71 8.90
N PRO A 112 -17.41 -10.89 9.51
CA PRO A 112 -17.91 -9.67 8.88
C PRO A 112 -16.79 -8.65 8.64
N VAL A 113 -15.73 -8.64 9.45
CA VAL A 113 -14.56 -7.78 9.26
C VAL A 113 -13.78 -8.20 8.02
N VAL A 114 -13.56 -9.50 7.83
CA VAL A 114 -12.86 -10.03 6.65
C VAL A 114 -13.65 -9.72 5.39
N ARG A 115 -14.98 -9.89 5.41
CA ARG A 115 -15.85 -9.53 4.28
C ARG A 115 -15.94 -8.03 4.01
N ALA A 116 -15.82 -7.20 5.05
CA ALA A 116 -15.80 -5.75 4.87
C ALA A 116 -14.46 -5.27 4.27
N VAL A 117 -13.34 -5.88 4.66
CA VAL A 117 -12.00 -5.50 4.19
C VAL A 117 -11.67 -6.11 2.83
N LEU A 118 -12.00 -7.39 2.61
CA LEU A 118 -11.69 -8.09 1.37
C LEU A 118 -12.80 -7.97 0.33
N GLY A 119 -13.96 -7.38 0.66
CA GLY A 119 -15.13 -7.33 -0.22
C GLY A 119 -15.95 -8.62 -0.23
N THR A 120 -17.14 -8.56 -0.84
CA THR A 120 -18.14 -9.65 -0.80
C THR A 120 -18.21 -10.51 -2.06
N GLY A 121 -17.49 -10.15 -3.12
CA GLY A 121 -17.49 -10.90 -4.36
C GLY A 121 -16.83 -10.13 -5.50
N PHE A 122 -16.52 -10.88 -6.56
CA PHE A 122 -15.89 -10.37 -7.78
C PHE A 122 -16.87 -9.53 -8.62
N ASP A 123 -16.48 -8.32 -9.00
CA ASP A 123 -17.18 -7.48 -9.97
C ASP A 123 -16.20 -6.92 -11.03
N PRO A 124 -16.36 -7.27 -12.32
CA PRO A 124 -15.52 -6.72 -13.39
C PRO A 124 -15.49 -5.18 -13.46
N ARG A 125 -16.50 -4.49 -12.92
CA ARG A 125 -16.54 -3.02 -12.87
C ARG A 125 -15.51 -2.45 -11.90
N ASP A 126 -15.05 -3.23 -10.93
CA ASP A 126 -14.09 -2.78 -9.93
C ASP A 126 -12.73 -2.54 -10.58
N PHE A 127 -12.36 -3.28 -11.64
CA PHE A 127 -11.18 -2.98 -12.45
C PHE A 127 -11.19 -1.56 -13.04
N LEU A 128 -12.37 -1.06 -13.43
CA LEU A 128 -12.51 0.31 -13.94
C LEU A 128 -12.36 1.33 -12.80
N ALA A 129 -12.96 1.07 -11.64
CA ALA A 129 -12.82 1.90 -10.45
C ALA A 129 -11.36 1.97 -9.97
N TYR A 130 -10.68 0.83 -9.87
CA TYR A 130 -9.27 0.75 -9.53
C TYR A 130 -8.40 1.54 -10.51
N SER A 131 -8.68 1.41 -11.82
CA SER A 131 -7.99 2.17 -12.86
C SER A 131 -8.24 3.67 -12.76
N ALA A 132 -9.45 4.09 -12.38
CA ALA A 132 -9.78 5.49 -12.12
C ALA A 132 -9.00 6.04 -10.92
N GLY A 133 -8.93 5.30 -9.82
CA GLY A 133 -8.11 5.65 -8.64
C GLY A 133 -6.63 5.82 -9.00
N ALA A 134 -6.07 4.88 -9.77
CA ALA A 134 -4.69 4.97 -10.26
C ALA A 134 -4.46 6.18 -11.17
N GLY A 135 -5.40 6.45 -12.10
CA GLY A 135 -5.38 7.63 -12.96
C GLY A 135 -5.37 8.93 -12.16
N ALA A 136 -6.21 9.03 -11.12
CA ALA A 136 -6.27 10.18 -10.23
C ALA A 136 -4.92 10.42 -9.53
N VAL A 137 -4.27 9.36 -9.02
CA VAL A 137 -2.93 9.47 -8.42
C VAL A 137 -1.90 9.98 -9.41
N LEU A 138 -1.89 9.44 -10.64
CA LEU A 138 -0.94 9.85 -11.67
C LEU A 138 -1.12 11.32 -12.06
N ILE A 139 -2.36 11.77 -12.22
CA ILE A 139 -2.70 13.17 -12.51
C ILE A 139 -2.21 14.07 -11.37
N LEU A 140 -2.53 13.74 -10.11
CA LEU A 140 -2.10 14.52 -8.95
C LEU A 140 -0.57 14.61 -8.85
N GLU A 141 0.13 13.48 -9.01
CA GLU A 141 1.60 13.45 -9.01
C GLU A 141 2.19 14.28 -10.15
N HIS A 142 1.57 14.27 -11.34
CA HIS A 142 2.00 15.09 -12.47
C HIS A 142 1.81 16.58 -12.18
N LEU A 143 0.65 16.97 -11.65
CA LEU A 143 0.34 18.36 -11.26
C LEU A 143 1.30 18.87 -10.17
N PHE A 144 1.60 18.04 -9.16
CA PHE A 144 2.55 18.42 -8.11
C PHE A 144 3.99 18.52 -8.63
N ARG A 145 4.39 17.71 -9.62
CA ARG A 145 5.70 17.83 -10.27
C ARG A 145 5.79 19.09 -11.12
N ALA A 146 4.76 19.40 -11.90
CA ALA A 146 4.70 20.63 -12.71
C ALA A 146 4.83 21.88 -11.84
N ARG A 147 4.10 21.96 -10.72
CA ARG A 147 4.16 23.10 -9.78
C ARG A 147 5.54 23.30 -9.14
N ARG A 148 6.36 22.24 -9.01
CA ARG A 148 7.72 22.34 -8.47
C ARG A 148 8.76 22.74 -9.51
N ALA A 149 8.44 22.67 -10.80
CA ALA A 149 9.34 23.08 -11.87
C ALA A 149 9.19 24.57 -12.22
N THR A 150 8.11 25.22 -11.77
CA THR A 150 7.80 26.63 -12.05
C THR A 150 8.09 27.57 -10.87
N ASN A 151 8.47 27.03 -9.71
CA ASN A 151 8.91 27.76 -8.52
C ASN A 151 10.41 27.56 -8.32
#